data_AF-A0A5M8S3E5-F1
#
_entry.id   AF-A0A5M8S3E5-F1
#
_cell.length_a   1.000
_cell.length_b   1.000
_cell.length_c   1.000
_cell.angle_alpha   90.00
_cell.angle_beta   90.00
_cell.angle_gamma   90.00
#
_symmetry.space_group_name_H-M   'P 1'
#
loop_
_entity.id
_entity.type
_entity.pdbx_description
1 polymer ?
#
loop_
_entity_poly.entity_id
_entity_poly.type
_entity_poly.pdbx_seq_one_letter_code
_entity_poly.pdbx_strand_id
1 'polypeptide(L)'
;MFLIAFVLAYFIKQPILSFGTIFLFIYGFRFSSKGINAEGHYYYVNLFRLLFCFAIPFLNFSMYWSTIGGNAGFGFTFSPLTLLQKLSFLLQVILIFLPEICAFLSRKNVIHVDERKKKLGSTLYPVALILTICMAYG
;
A
#
# COMPACT_ATOMS: atom_id res chain seq x y z
N MET A 1 11.65 22.89 -12.74
CA MET A 1 11.91 22.04 -13.92
C MET A 1 12.37 20.63 -13.53
N PHE A 2 13.37 20.49 -12.65
CA PHE A 2 13.83 19.18 -12.14
C PHE A 2 12.70 18.30 -11.57
N LEU A 3 11.84 18.87 -10.71
CA LEU A 3 10.73 18.17 -10.07
C LEU A 3 9.70 17.62 -11.09
N ILE A 4 9.40 18.40 -12.12
CA ILE A 4 8.46 18.00 -13.19
C ILE A 4 9.08 16.88 -14.05
N ALA A 5 10.36 17.02 -14.43
CA ALA A 5 11.09 16.00 -15.16
C ALA A 5 11.24 14.70 -14.36
N PHE A 6 11.42 14.81 -13.04
CA PHE A 6 11.49 13.67 -12.12
C PHE A 6 10.16 12.94 -12.00
N VAL A 7 9.05 13.67 -11.82
CA VAL A 7 7.70 13.08 -11.79
C VAL A 7 7.37 12.42 -13.13
N LEU A 8 7.68 13.06 -14.26
CA LEU A 8 7.49 12.44 -15.58
C LEU A 8 8.33 11.16 -15.73
N ALA A 9 9.58 11.18 -15.30
CA ALA A 9 10.44 9.99 -15.29
C ALA A 9 9.87 8.87 -14.39
N TYR A 10 9.22 9.22 -13.28
CA TYR A 10 8.58 8.26 -12.38
C TYR A 10 7.42 7.52 -13.07
N PHE A 11 6.55 8.26 -13.74
CA PHE A 11 5.43 7.68 -14.50
C PHE A 11 5.89 6.84 -15.69
N ILE A 12 6.92 7.30 -16.42
CA ILE A 12 7.38 6.63 -17.64
C ILE A 12 8.22 5.39 -17.30
N LYS A 13 9.15 5.50 -16.36
CA LYS A 13 10.13 4.43 -16.09
C LYS A 13 9.67 3.42 -15.03
N GLN A 14 8.73 3.77 -14.15
CA GLN A 14 8.15 2.84 -13.18
C GLN A 14 6.61 2.94 -13.19
N PRO A 15 5.96 2.51 -14.30
CA PRO A 15 4.50 2.61 -14.46
C PRO A 15 3.73 1.82 -13.38
N ILE A 16 4.26 0.67 -12.96
CA ILE A 16 3.64 -0.15 -11.91
C ILE A 16 3.64 0.60 -10.57
N LEU A 17 4.77 1.20 -10.20
CA LEU A 17 4.88 1.93 -8.93
C LEU A 17 4.01 3.20 -8.98
N SER A 18 4.03 3.93 -10.10
CA SER A 18 3.28 5.18 -10.26
C SER A 18 1.76 4.97 -10.39
N PHE A 19 1.29 4.31 -11.45
CA PHE A 19 -0.14 4.07 -11.64
C PHE A 19 -0.72 3.15 -10.56
N GLY A 20 0.06 2.17 -10.09
CA GLY A 20 -0.34 1.31 -8.98
C GLY A 20 -0.51 2.08 -7.67
N THR A 21 0.34 3.06 -7.37
CA THR A 21 0.15 3.97 -6.22
C THR A 21 -1.18 4.69 -6.28
N ILE A 22 -1.50 5.30 -7.44
CA ILE A 22 -2.75 6.03 -7.63
C ILE A 22 -3.95 5.10 -7.47
N PHE A 23 -3.87 3.92 -8.08
CA PHE A 23 -4.90 2.91 -7.99
C PHE A 23 -5.13 2.48 -6.52
N LEU A 24 -4.08 2.11 -5.81
CA LEU A 24 -4.17 1.71 -4.40
C LEU A 24 -4.70 2.83 -3.51
N PHE A 25 -4.30 4.07 -3.77
CA PHE A 25 -4.82 5.24 -3.06
C PHE A 25 -6.33 5.39 -3.28
N ILE A 26 -6.80 5.42 -4.53
CA ILE A 26 -8.22 5.63 -4.85
C ILE A 26 -9.08 4.50 -4.29
N TYR A 27 -8.70 3.24 -4.52
CA TYR A 27 -9.48 2.10 -4.08
C TYR A 27 -9.46 1.96 -2.56
N GLY A 28 -8.28 2.08 -1.95
CA GLY A 28 -8.16 1.99 -0.50
C GLY A 28 -8.88 3.14 0.22
N PHE A 29 -8.85 4.36 -0.32
CA PHE A 29 -9.65 5.47 0.20
C PHE A 29 -11.15 5.18 0.07
N ARG A 30 -11.62 4.79 -1.12
CA ARG A 30 -13.04 4.47 -1.37
C ARG A 30 -13.55 3.36 -0.45
N PHE A 31 -12.74 2.33 -0.21
CA PHE A 31 -13.11 1.22 0.66
C PHE A 31 -13.08 1.60 2.14
N SER A 32 -12.04 2.33 2.58
CA SER A 32 -11.91 2.77 3.97
C SER A 32 -13.05 3.72 4.36
N SER A 33 -13.40 4.66 3.48
CA SER A 33 -14.51 5.61 3.73
C SER A 33 -15.86 4.91 3.90
N LYS A 34 -16.11 3.78 3.23
CA LYS A 34 -17.33 3.00 3.43
C LYS A 34 -17.38 2.28 4.78
N GLY A 35 -16.21 1.92 5.31
CA GLY A 35 -16.08 1.13 6.53
C GLY A 35 -15.83 1.93 7.81
N ILE A 36 -15.56 3.24 7.72
CA ILE A 36 -15.36 4.12 8.88
C ILE A 36 -16.63 4.30 9.71
N ASN A 37 -17.81 4.12 9.12
CA ASN A 37 -19.08 4.16 9.86
C ASN A 37 -19.45 2.81 10.49
N ALA A 38 -18.59 1.79 10.39
CA ALA A 38 -18.83 0.49 11.00
C ALA A 38 -18.41 0.48 12.48
N GLU A 39 -19.16 -0.20 13.33
CA GLU A 39 -18.85 -0.30 14.76
C GLU A 39 -17.76 -1.36 15.07
N GLY A 40 -17.07 -1.16 16.19
CA GLY A 40 -16.15 -2.14 16.79
C GLY A 40 -14.87 -2.40 15.98
N HIS A 41 -14.48 -3.66 15.83
CA HIS A 41 -13.19 -4.03 15.22
C HIS A 41 -13.04 -3.64 13.75
N TYR A 42 -14.15 -3.50 13.01
CA TYR A 42 -14.12 -3.07 11.63
C TYR A 42 -13.71 -1.60 11.50
N TYR A 43 -14.06 -0.75 12.47
CA TYR A 43 -13.62 0.64 12.51
C TYR A 43 -12.10 0.75 12.46
N TYR A 44 -11.41 0.05 13.37
CA TYR A 44 -9.95 0.14 13.52
C TYR A 44 -9.20 -0.33 12.27
N VAL A 45 -9.62 -1.45 11.67
CA VAL A 45 -9.00 -1.94 10.42
C VAL A 45 -9.16 -0.92 9.29
N ASN A 46 -10.34 -0.30 9.16
CA ASN A 46 -10.59 0.73 8.15
C ASN A 46 -9.80 2.03 8.43
N LEU A 47 -9.65 2.40 9.70
CA LEU A 47 -8.84 3.56 10.10
C LEU A 47 -7.37 3.34 9.76
N PHE A 48 -6.79 2.20 10.15
CA PHE A 48 -5.40 1.87 9.83
C PHE A 48 -5.17 1.77 8.32
N ARG A 49 -6.12 1.21 7.58
CA ARG A 49 -6.05 1.18 6.13
C ARG A 49 -6.08 2.58 5.52
N LEU A 50 -6.95 3.47 6.01
CA LEU A 50 -7.00 4.85 5.53
C LEU A 50 -5.67 5.56 5.76
N LEU A 51 -5.10 5.44 6.97
CA LEU A 51 -3.77 5.98 7.28
C LEU A 51 -2.70 5.42 6.34
N PHE A 52 -2.76 4.11 6.07
CA PHE A 52 -1.84 3.47 5.14
C PHE A 52 -2.02 3.94 3.70
N CYS A 53 -3.25 4.19 3.24
CA CYS A 53 -3.50 4.79 1.93
C CYS A 53 -2.75 6.12 1.80
N PHE A 54 -2.78 6.97 2.82
CA PHE A 54 -2.02 8.22 2.79
C PHE A 54 -0.51 8.00 2.83
N ALA A 55 -0.02 6.92 3.44
CA ALA A 55 1.40 6.58 3.47
C ALA A 55 1.93 5.99 2.14
N ILE A 56 1.10 5.25 1.39
CA ILE A 56 1.48 4.55 0.14
C ILE A 56 2.18 5.48 -0.88
N PRO A 57 1.67 6.68 -1.20
CA PRO A 57 2.35 7.60 -2.11
C PRO A 57 3.76 7.96 -1.67
N PHE A 58 3.96 8.21 -0.38
CA PHE A 58 5.28 8.53 0.17
C PHE A 58 6.21 7.31 0.15
N LEU A 59 5.71 6.12 0.50
CA LEU A 59 6.50 4.89 0.46
C LEU A 59 6.97 4.56 -0.95
N ASN A 60 6.08 4.65 -1.93
CA ASN A 60 6.39 4.33 -3.32
C ASN A 60 7.29 5.41 -3.94
N PHE A 61 7.11 6.68 -3.56
CA PHE A 61 8.07 7.73 -3.92
C PHE A 61 9.46 7.47 -3.32
N SER A 62 9.56 7.08 -2.04
CA SER A 62 10.83 6.76 -1.38
C SER A 62 11.52 5.54 -2.02
N MET A 63 10.77 4.49 -2.36
CA MET A 63 11.30 3.33 -3.09
C MET A 63 11.86 3.77 -4.44
N TYR A 64 11.14 4.60 -5.19
CA TYR A 64 11.64 5.14 -6.45
C TYR A 64 12.90 5.99 -6.26
N TRP A 65 12.92 6.86 -5.25
CA TRP A 65 14.07 7.69 -4.93
C TRP A 65 15.31 6.86 -4.62
N SER A 66 15.16 5.77 -3.87
CA SER A 66 16.26 4.86 -3.54
C SER A 66 16.88 4.16 -4.76
N THR A 67 16.13 4.07 -5.86
CA THR A 67 16.62 3.46 -7.11
C THR A 67 17.38 4.42 -8.02
N ILE A 68 17.47 5.71 -7.65
CA ILE A 68 18.25 6.69 -8.43
C ILE A 68 19.74 6.36 -8.29
N GLY A 69 20.38 6.00 -9.40
CA GLY A 69 21.80 5.70 -9.41
C GLY A 69 22.40 5.93 -10.79
N GLY A 70 23.26 6.95 -10.91
CA GLY A 70 24.16 7.13 -12.04
C GLY A 70 24.33 8.58 -12.52
N ASN A 71 25.40 8.77 -13.29
CA ASN A 71 26.05 10.04 -13.59
C ASN A 71 25.11 11.09 -14.20
N ALA A 72 25.08 12.29 -13.61
CA ALA A 72 24.15 13.39 -13.92
C ALA A 72 24.25 13.94 -15.36
N GLY A 73 25.16 13.42 -16.18
CA GLY A 73 25.41 13.87 -17.56
C GLY A 73 24.47 13.33 -18.64
N PHE A 74 23.69 12.26 -18.39
CA PHE A 74 22.84 11.62 -19.43
C PHE A 74 21.35 11.44 -19.05
N GLY A 75 20.89 12.10 -17.98
CA GLY A 75 19.54 11.94 -17.42
C GLY A 75 19.46 10.88 -16.33
N PHE A 76 18.27 10.74 -15.71
CA PHE A 76 18.10 9.83 -14.57
C PHE A 76 18.24 8.37 -14.99
N THR A 77 19.27 7.69 -14.48
CA THR A 77 19.44 6.24 -14.52
C THR A 77 18.86 5.61 -13.26
N PHE A 78 18.08 4.54 -13.43
CA PHE A 78 17.38 3.86 -12.34
C PHE A 78 17.80 2.42 -12.26
N SER A 79 18.17 1.99 -11.07
CA SER A 79 18.34 0.58 -10.75
C SER A 79 16.97 -0.11 -10.67
N PRO A 80 16.88 -1.41 -10.97
CA PRO A 80 15.67 -2.17 -10.70
C PRO A 80 15.39 -2.21 -9.20
N LEU A 81 14.10 -2.23 -8.83
CA LEU A 81 13.67 -2.39 -7.44
C LEU A 81 14.23 -3.68 -6.83
N THR A 82 14.61 -3.62 -5.56
CA THR A 82 15.06 -4.78 -4.81
C THR A 82 13.92 -5.79 -4.63
N LEU A 83 14.24 -7.04 -4.31
CA LEU A 83 13.23 -8.05 -4.01
C LEU A 83 12.33 -7.60 -2.85
N LEU A 84 12.90 -6.96 -1.83
CA LEU A 84 12.19 -6.47 -0.65
C LEU A 84 11.19 -5.37 -0.99
N GLN A 85 11.57 -4.43 -1.87
CA GLN A 85 10.68 -3.37 -2.36
C GLN A 85 9.52 -3.92 -3.21
N LYS A 86 9.78 -4.93 -4.04
CA LYS A 86 8.72 -5.63 -4.80
C LYS A 86 7.75 -6.34 -3.86
N LEU A 87 8.25 -6.99 -2.82
CA LEU A 87 7.43 -7.63 -1.78
C LEU A 87 6.62 -6.59 -0.98
N SER A 88 7.23 -5.45 -0.65
CA SER A 88 6.52 -4.34 -0.01
C SER A 88 5.35 -3.88 -0.87
N PHE A 89 5.58 -3.64 -2.17
CA PHE A 89 4.50 -3.25 -3.08
C PHE A 89 3.39 -4.31 -3.17
N LEU A 90 3.73 -5.60 -3.24
CA LEU A 90 2.75 -6.68 -3.24
C LEU A 90 1.93 -6.72 -1.95
N LEU A 91 2.57 -6.54 -0.80
CA LEU A 91 1.90 -6.46 0.50
C LEU A 91 0.97 -5.25 0.59
N GLN A 92 1.35 -4.10 0.02
CA GLN A 92 0.45 -2.94 -0.06
C GLN A 92 -0.84 -3.30 -0.78
N VAL A 93 -0.75 -3.99 -1.93
CA VAL A 93 -1.92 -4.46 -2.67
C VAL A 93 -2.77 -5.38 -1.80
N ILE A 94 -2.17 -6.43 -1.24
CA ILE A 94 -2.89 -7.42 -0.43
C ILE A 94 -3.61 -6.73 0.75
N LEU A 95 -2.91 -5.90 1.51
CA LEU A 95 -3.46 -5.28 2.72
C LEU A 95 -4.59 -4.28 2.42
N ILE A 96 -4.55 -3.61 1.27
CA ILE A 96 -5.63 -2.70 0.85
C ILE A 96 -6.92 -3.46 0.58
N PHE A 97 -6.85 -4.62 -0.08
CA PHE A 97 -8.02 -5.43 -0.49
C PHE A 97 -8.45 -6.49 0.53
N LEU A 98 -7.56 -6.87 1.46
CA LEU A 98 -7.81 -7.95 2.43
C LEU A 98 -9.11 -7.74 3.23
N PRO A 99 -9.42 -6.54 3.77
CA PRO A 99 -10.66 -6.33 4.51
C PRO A 99 -11.93 -6.61 3.68
N GLU A 100 -11.96 -6.24 2.39
CA GLU A 100 -13.10 -6.49 1.50
C GLU A 100 -13.22 -7.96 1.15
N ILE A 101 -12.10 -8.64 0.90
CA ILE A 101 -12.09 -10.08 0.62
C ILE A 101 -12.65 -10.83 1.83
N CYS A 102 -12.20 -10.51 3.04
CA CYS A 102 -12.73 -11.10 4.27
C CYS A 102 -14.24 -10.80 4.45
N ALA A 103 -14.67 -9.56 4.22
CA ALA A 103 -16.08 -9.18 4.33
C ALA A 103 -16.96 -9.86 3.26
N PHE A 104 -16.41 -10.11 2.06
CA PHE A 104 -17.10 -10.82 0.99
C PHE A 104 -17.24 -12.32 1.31
N LEU A 105 -16.16 -12.96 1.76
CA LEU A 105 -16.15 -14.37 2.13
C LEU A 105 -17.06 -14.66 3.34
N SER A 106 -17.09 -13.73 4.31
CA SER A 106 -18.00 -13.83 5.46
C SER A 106 -19.48 -13.71 5.03
N ARG A 107 -19.82 -12.78 4.12
CA ARG A 107 -21.19 -12.65 3.57
C ARG A 107 -21.65 -13.88 2.78
N LYS A 108 -20.72 -14.59 2.16
CA LYS A 108 -20.99 -15.85 1.44
C LYS A 108 -21.01 -17.08 2.36
N ASN A 109 -20.91 -16.90 3.68
CA ASN A 109 -20.81 -17.97 4.67
C ASN A 109 -19.66 -18.97 4.40
N VAL A 110 -18.63 -18.55 3.65
CA VAL A 110 -17.44 -19.39 3.37
C VAL A 110 -16.54 -19.46 4.61
N ILE A 111 -16.49 -18.39 5.40
CA ILE A 111 -15.67 -18.28 6.60
C ILE A 111 -16.53 -17.75 7.74
N HIS A 112 -16.52 -18.46 8.87
CA HIS A 112 -17.06 -17.96 10.12
C HIS A 112 -15.99 -17.16 10.88
N VAL A 113 -16.20 -15.84 10.97
CA VAL A 113 -15.28 -14.92 11.63
C VAL A 113 -15.80 -14.62 13.03
N ASP A 114 -15.40 -15.46 13.99
CA ASP A 114 -15.65 -15.26 15.42
C ASP A 114 -15.04 -13.95 15.92
N GLU A 115 -15.55 -13.45 17.03
CA GLU A 115 -15.08 -12.22 17.68
C GLU A 115 -13.58 -12.28 18.03
N ARG A 116 -13.08 -13.46 18.43
CA ARG A 116 -11.65 -13.71 18.68
C ARG A 116 -10.80 -13.54 17.43
N LYS A 117 -11.28 -13.99 16.26
CA LYS A 117 -10.60 -13.83 14.97
C LYS A 117 -10.64 -12.38 14.51
N LYS A 118 -11.74 -11.66 14.73
CA LYS A 118 -11.84 -10.22 14.47
C LYS A 118 -10.84 -9.41 15.30
N LYS A 119 -10.74 -9.72 16.61
CA LYS A 119 -9.77 -9.10 17.51
C LYS A 119 -8.33 -9.36 17.06
N LEU A 120 -7.99 -10.62 16.75
CA LEU A 120 -6.67 -10.98 16.25
C LEU A 120 -6.33 -10.25 14.95
N GLY A 121 -7.26 -10.22 13.99
CA GLY A 121 -7.10 -9.50 12.73
C GLY A 121 -6.87 -8.00 12.93
N SER A 122 -7.65 -7.37 13.81
CA SER A 122 -7.49 -5.95 14.15
C SER A 122 -6.14 -5.63 14.81
N THR A 123 -5.55 -6.56 15.55
CA THR A 123 -4.22 -6.37 16.17
C THR A 123 -3.08 -6.67 15.19
N LEU A 124 -3.22 -7.69 14.34
CA LEU A 124 -2.18 -8.06 13.38
C LEU A 124 -2.12 -7.14 12.16
N TYR A 125 -3.24 -6.54 11.77
CA TYR A 125 -3.30 -5.64 10.63
C TYR A 125 -2.30 -4.48 10.72
N PRO A 126 -2.24 -3.68 11.80
CA PRO A 126 -1.22 -2.61 11.91
C PRO A 126 0.20 -3.14 11.92
N VAL A 127 0.46 -4.33 12.48
CA VAL A 127 1.80 -4.95 12.43
C VAL A 127 2.20 -5.27 10.98
N ALA A 128 1.27 -5.82 10.19
CA ALA A 128 1.51 -6.10 8.77
C ALA A 128 1.76 -4.81 7.95
N LEU A 129 1.08 -3.70 8.28
CA LEU A 129 1.34 -2.40 7.66
C LEU A 129 2.75 -1.90 8.00
N ILE A 130 3.17 -1.99 9.27
CA ILE A 130 4.52 -1.59 9.71
C ILE A 130 5.58 -2.44 9.01
N LEU A 131 5.40 -3.76 8.92
CA LEU A 131 6.32 -4.63 8.19
C LEU A 131 6.46 -4.22 6.73
N THR A 132 5.34 -3.86 6.09
CA THR A 132 5.34 -3.37 4.69
C THR A 132 6.14 -2.08 4.55
N ILE A 133 6.04 -1.17 5.53
CA ILE A 133 6.83 0.06 5.59
C ILE A 133 8.32 -0.28 5.72
N CYS A 134 8.70 -1.13 6.67
CA CYS A 134 10.10 -1.50 6.88
C CYS A 134 10.72 -2.13 5.63
N MET A 135 9.98 -2.97 4.90
CA MET A 135 10.42 -3.59 3.66
C MET A 135 10.60 -2.60 2.50
N ALA A 136 9.94 -1.45 2.53
CA ALA A 136 10.12 -0.41 1.52
C ALA A 136 11.46 0.33 1.67
N TYR A 137 12.03 0.33 2.88
CA TYR A 137 13.27 1.06 3.23
C TYR A 137 14.51 0.16 3.39
N GLY A 138 14.34 -1.16 3.33
CA GLY A 138 15.42 -2.15 3.47
C GLY A 138 16.02 -2.64 2.15
#